data_AF-A0A8S1MDW4-F1
#
_entry.id   AF-A0A8S1MDW4-F1
#
_cell.length_a   1.000
_cell.length_b   1.000
_cell.length_c   1.000
_cell.angle_alpha   90.00
_cell.angle_beta   90.00
_cell.angle_gamma   90.00
#
_symmetry.space_group_name_H-M   'P 1'
#
loop_
_entity.id
_entity.type
_entity.pdbx_description
1 polymer ?
#
loop_
_entity_poly.entity_id
_entity_poly.type
_entity_poly.pdbx_seq_one_letter_code
_entity_poly.pdbx_strand_id
1 'polypeptide(L)'
;MNPIQQLYLQAIIKHQEQEKVKQEEQVQKQNNEIQKQQQLLSLMSSFQANNIMEKKAWSLIDIQNRVTQYFQQQVLKKQVVTIKNCIDYHLPYFLNVLGNLIIHGLDQIQGETEQILLLKTQFIAQPIKITMSSSLFQTLSLLLRSQLVLYDKGTQYLSKFLLFRDDFCDIFFNTLYQYQISSNQQVSQQLSFAQLNSMIKKLPEDIWGTFIFKMLSQQQQKLNKDQYLVQFNQYTVYMNNFFKKSNLIFDVVENSVKQTAQMHNDSIFQEYLLIMGSFKATTQDFLKKAISVYFDEQNEEIDLNEFNIRTQKIHKQMNCSILYILPMLLQIESHMIDMIQQDRYNENVQVKNSSNYYLKMIEKLKNKCVYNGEDECNCKKCQCIRRNRNSAKESQRKKREALEKIGPLKDAYEELQKKVKIIENENETLRQLLTDVFKHPTVSQLSPEFIEPLTKVIQDTDPVQHSSSYEC
;
A
#
# COMPACT_ATOMS: atom_id res chain seq x y z
N MET A 1 39.08 -16.56 6.24
CA MET A 1 37.69 -16.04 6.23
C MET A 1 37.13 -16.19 7.64
N ASN A 2 36.42 -15.18 8.14
CA ASN A 2 35.78 -15.23 9.47
C ASN A 2 34.61 -16.25 9.45
N PRO A 3 34.42 -17.10 10.48
CA PRO A 3 33.33 -18.09 10.54
C PRO A 3 31.93 -17.51 10.26
N ILE A 4 31.70 -16.27 10.68
CA ILE A 4 30.42 -15.57 10.46
C ILE A 4 30.23 -15.21 8.98
N GLN A 5 31.31 -14.86 8.27
CA GLN A 5 31.27 -14.57 6.84
C GLN A 5 31.02 -15.83 6.01
N GLN A 6 31.55 -16.99 6.42
CA GLN A 6 31.26 -18.27 5.77
C GLN A 6 29.79 -18.68 5.93
N LEU A 7 29.22 -18.53 7.14
CA LEU A 7 27.80 -18.78 7.39
C LEU A 7 26.89 -17.85 6.59
N TYR A 8 27.26 -16.57 6.47
CA TYR A 8 26.51 -15.60 5.68
C TYR A 8 26.55 -15.92 4.17
N LEU A 9 27.72 -16.31 3.65
CA LEU A 9 27.86 -16.70 2.24
C LEU A 9 27.08 -17.99 1.94
N GLN A 10 27.13 -18.98 2.83
CA GLN A 10 26.31 -20.19 2.71
C GLN A 10 24.81 -19.90 2.74
N ALA A 11 24.36 -18.98 3.58
CA ALA A 11 22.95 -18.57 3.63
C ALA A 11 22.50 -17.88 2.34
N ILE A 12 23.35 -17.03 1.73
CA ILE A 12 23.08 -16.38 0.45
C ILE A 12 22.99 -17.41 -0.68
N ILE A 13 23.95 -18.34 -0.76
CA ILE A 13 23.98 -19.39 -1.79
C ILE A 13 22.72 -20.26 -1.67
N LYS A 14 22.37 -20.69 -0.45
CA LYS A 14 21.18 -21.51 -0.20
C LYS A 14 19.87 -20.79 -0.51
N HIS A 15 19.81 -19.47 -0.29
CA HIS A 15 18.65 -18.65 -0.67
C HIS A 15 18.53 -18.50 -2.20
N GLN A 16 19.66 -18.30 -2.90
CA GLN A 16 19.67 -18.23 -4.36
C GLN A 16 19.32 -19.57 -5.02
N GLU A 17 19.76 -20.69 -4.44
CA GLU A 17 19.36 -22.02 -4.87
C GLU A 17 17.87 -22.27 -4.65
N GLN A 18 17.31 -21.85 -3.50
CA GLN A 18 15.86 -21.95 -3.25
C GLN A 18 15.03 -21.06 -4.19
N GLU A 19 15.51 -19.87 -4.55
CA GLU A 19 14.82 -19.02 -5.55
C GLU A 19 14.90 -19.62 -6.95
N LYS A 20 16.02 -20.22 -7.34
CA LYS A 20 16.15 -20.96 -8.60
C LYS A 20 15.23 -22.17 -8.66
N VAL A 21 15.18 -22.98 -7.61
CA VAL A 21 14.27 -24.14 -7.54
C VAL A 21 12.81 -23.70 -7.61
N LYS A 22 12.43 -22.59 -6.96
CA LYS A 22 11.07 -22.04 -7.08
C LYS A 22 10.76 -21.52 -8.49
N GLN A 23 11.71 -20.88 -9.17
CA GLN A 23 11.55 -20.46 -10.56
C GLN A 23 11.44 -21.66 -11.51
N GLU A 24 12.28 -22.69 -11.32
CA GLU A 24 12.23 -23.92 -12.11
C GLU A 24 10.92 -24.68 -11.88
N GLU A 25 10.42 -24.79 -10.64
CA GLU A 25 9.11 -25.37 -10.35
C GLU A 25 7.96 -24.58 -10.99
N GLN A 26 8.07 -23.24 -11.06
CA GLN A 26 7.06 -22.38 -11.69
C GLN A 26 7.05 -22.55 -13.21
N VAL A 27 8.24 -22.63 -13.82
CA VAL A 27 8.41 -22.91 -15.26
C VAL A 27 7.96 -24.33 -15.59
N GLN A 28 8.24 -25.32 -14.73
CA GLN A 28 7.78 -26.70 -14.89
C GLN A 28 6.24 -26.78 -14.82
N LYS A 29 5.62 -26.04 -13.88
CA LYS A 29 4.16 -25.96 -13.77
C LYS A 29 3.54 -25.30 -15.01
N GLN A 30 4.08 -24.17 -15.48
CA GLN A 30 3.63 -23.52 -16.71
C GLN A 30 3.79 -24.45 -17.93
N ASN A 31 4.93 -25.12 -18.06
CA ASN A 31 5.17 -26.04 -19.17
C ASN A 31 4.22 -27.24 -19.14
N ASN A 32 3.96 -27.83 -17.96
CA ASN A 32 2.99 -28.92 -17.81
C ASN A 32 1.56 -28.46 -18.13
N GLU A 33 1.21 -27.22 -17.80
CA GLU A 33 -0.10 -26.64 -18.08
C GLU A 33 -0.28 -26.36 -19.58
N ILE A 34 0.76 -25.83 -20.24
CA ILE A 34 0.84 -25.68 -21.70
C ILE A 34 0.75 -27.05 -22.39
N GLN A 35 1.43 -28.07 -21.87
CA GLN A 35 1.40 -29.43 -22.42
C GLN A 35 0.01 -30.06 -22.28
N LYS A 36 -0.67 -29.84 -21.15
CA LYS A 36 -2.07 -30.25 -20.97
C LYS A 36 -3.02 -29.52 -21.93
N GLN A 37 -2.83 -28.22 -22.13
CA GLN A 37 -3.63 -27.45 -23.09
C GLN A 37 -3.38 -27.92 -24.54
N GLN A 38 -2.13 -28.21 -24.90
CA GLN A 38 -1.76 -28.79 -26.20
C GLN A 38 -2.31 -30.21 -26.40
N GLN A 39 -2.28 -31.06 -25.37
CA GLN A 39 -2.91 -32.38 -25.42
C GLN A 39 -4.43 -32.28 -25.58
N LEU A 40 -5.09 -31.35 -24.88
CA LEU A 40 -6.52 -31.07 -25.06
C LEU A 40 -6.84 -30.61 -26.49
N LEU A 41 -6.04 -29.70 -27.05
CA LEU A 41 -6.15 -29.25 -28.44
C LEU A 41 -5.95 -30.40 -29.44
N SER A 42 -5.00 -31.31 -29.17
CA SER A 42 -4.74 -32.48 -30.01
C SER A 42 -5.89 -33.49 -29.96
N LEU A 43 -6.46 -33.73 -28.77
CA LEU A 43 -7.63 -34.61 -28.58
C LEU A 43 -8.85 -34.03 -29.29
N MET A 44 -9.09 -32.72 -29.18
CA MET A 44 -10.17 -32.04 -29.92
C MET A 44 -9.97 -32.11 -31.45
N SER A 45 -8.73 -32.08 -31.94
CA SER A 45 -8.43 -32.24 -33.37
C SER A 45 -8.62 -33.68 -33.89
N SER A 46 -8.45 -34.69 -33.02
CA SER A 46 -8.60 -36.11 -33.37
C SER A 46 -10.05 -36.61 -33.39
N PHE A 47 -10.99 -35.87 -32.81
CA PHE A 47 -12.42 -36.22 -32.78
C PHE A 47 -13.21 -35.80 -34.04
N GLN A 48 -12.53 -35.34 -35.11
CA GLN A 48 -13.17 -34.90 -36.36
C GLN A 48 -12.89 -35.81 -37.57
N ALA A 49 -12.91 -37.12 -37.38
CA ALA A 49 -13.00 -38.06 -38.49
C ALA A 49 -14.23 -38.95 -38.30
N ASN A 50 -15.23 -38.72 -39.13
CA ASN A 50 -16.45 -39.52 -39.30
C ASN A 50 -17.48 -39.41 -38.17
N ASN A 51 -18.25 -38.33 -38.16
CA ASN A 51 -19.68 -38.41 -37.92
C ASN A 51 -20.41 -37.26 -38.63
N ILE A 52 -21.55 -37.62 -39.21
CA ILE A 52 -22.51 -36.85 -40.00
C ILE A 52 -22.61 -35.39 -39.51
N MET A 53 -22.34 -34.44 -40.43
CA MET A 53 -22.47 -33.01 -40.20
C MET A 53 -23.94 -32.61 -39.98
N GLU A 54 -24.36 -32.54 -38.73
CA GLU A 54 -25.17 -31.40 -38.31
C GLU A 54 -24.23 -30.20 -38.22
N LYS A 55 -24.50 -29.14 -39.00
CA LYS A 55 -23.80 -27.86 -38.87
C LYS A 55 -24.06 -27.31 -37.46
N LYS A 56 -23.21 -27.69 -36.51
CA LYS A 56 -23.28 -27.21 -35.13
C LYS A 56 -22.76 -25.77 -35.13
N ALA A 57 -23.68 -24.82 -35.05
CA ALA A 57 -23.37 -23.39 -34.92
C ALA A 57 -22.31 -23.19 -33.84
N TRP A 58 -21.32 -22.34 -34.11
CA TRP A 58 -20.20 -22.16 -33.18
C TRP A 58 -20.70 -21.57 -31.86
N SER A 59 -20.19 -22.07 -30.73
CA SER A 59 -20.48 -21.41 -29.46
C SER A 59 -19.73 -20.08 -29.39
N LEU A 60 -20.19 -19.16 -28.52
CA LEU A 60 -19.46 -17.92 -28.25
C LEU A 60 -18.02 -18.19 -27.79
N ILE A 61 -17.79 -19.27 -27.03
CA ILE A 61 -16.45 -19.67 -26.58
C ILE A 61 -15.58 -20.11 -27.75
N ASP A 62 -16.12 -20.87 -28.72
CA ASP A 62 -15.38 -21.28 -29.92
C ASP A 62 -14.94 -20.05 -30.74
N ILE A 63 -15.84 -19.08 -30.90
CA ILE A 63 -15.54 -17.82 -31.57
C ILE A 63 -14.43 -17.06 -30.83
N GLN A 64 -14.55 -16.90 -29.51
CA GLN A 64 -13.54 -16.21 -28.70
C GLN A 64 -12.18 -16.92 -28.73
N ASN A 65 -12.15 -18.25 -28.77
CA ASN A 65 -10.92 -19.03 -28.90
C ASN A 65 -10.22 -18.76 -30.24
N ARG A 66 -10.97 -18.61 -31.34
CA ARG A 66 -10.39 -18.22 -32.64
C ARG A 66 -9.87 -16.78 -32.65
N VAL A 67 -10.60 -15.84 -32.05
CA VAL A 67 -10.10 -14.48 -31.83
C VAL A 67 -8.80 -14.50 -31.03
N THR A 68 -8.76 -15.31 -29.98
CA THR A 68 -7.58 -15.50 -29.12
C THR A 68 -6.40 -16.02 -29.94
N GLN A 69 -6.59 -17.09 -30.72
CA GLN A 69 -5.55 -17.67 -31.57
C GLN A 69 -4.99 -16.65 -32.57
N TYR A 70 -5.86 -15.87 -33.21
CA TYR A 70 -5.43 -14.80 -34.12
C TYR A 70 -4.50 -13.82 -33.40
N PHE A 71 -4.91 -13.29 -32.24
CA PHE A 71 -4.12 -12.32 -31.50
C PHE A 71 -2.85 -12.90 -30.87
N GLN A 72 -2.86 -14.17 -30.47
CA GLN A 72 -1.64 -14.87 -30.05
C GLN A 72 -0.60 -14.91 -31.16
N GLN A 73 -1.03 -15.15 -32.42
CA GLN A 73 -0.11 -15.08 -33.55
C GLN A 73 0.45 -13.67 -33.76
N GLN A 74 -0.36 -12.62 -33.57
CA GLN A 74 0.12 -11.23 -33.67
C GLN A 74 1.17 -10.93 -32.59
N VAL A 75 0.94 -11.38 -31.35
CA VAL A 75 1.91 -11.25 -30.25
C VAL A 75 3.22 -11.98 -30.57
N LEU A 76 3.13 -13.24 -31.01
CA LEU A 76 4.31 -14.06 -31.33
C LEU A 76 5.13 -13.45 -32.47
N LYS A 77 4.47 -12.89 -33.48
CA LYS A 77 5.10 -12.21 -34.62
C LYS A 77 5.52 -10.76 -34.31
N LYS A 78 5.19 -10.24 -33.12
CA LYS A 78 5.33 -8.81 -32.75
C LYS A 78 4.72 -7.86 -33.79
N GLN A 79 3.61 -8.28 -34.38
CA GLN A 79 2.94 -7.53 -35.43
C GLN A 79 2.01 -6.49 -34.81
N VAL A 80 2.09 -5.26 -35.32
CA VAL A 80 1.24 -4.16 -34.88
C VAL A 80 -0.16 -4.33 -35.47
N VAL A 81 -1.16 -4.25 -34.60
CA VAL A 81 -2.58 -4.34 -34.93
C VAL A 81 -3.17 -2.94 -34.98
N THR A 82 -3.61 -2.50 -36.16
CA THR A 82 -4.29 -1.21 -36.33
C THR A 82 -5.80 -1.42 -36.29
N ILE A 83 -6.47 -0.77 -35.34
CA ILE A 83 -7.92 -0.84 -35.16
C ILE A 83 -8.56 0.55 -35.32
N LYS A 84 -9.79 0.57 -35.84
CA LYS A 84 -10.60 1.77 -35.99
C LYS A 84 -11.70 1.78 -34.93
N ASN A 85 -12.23 2.95 -34.60
CA ASN A 85 -13.41 3.02 -33.74
C ASN A 85 -14.65 2.62 -34.55
N CYS A 86 -15.33 1.57 -34.09
CA CYS A 86 -16.61 1.09 -34.60
C CYS A 86 -17.70 1.15 -33.52
N ILE A 87 -17.39 1.64 -32.32
CA ILE A 87 -18.30 1.70 -31.18
C ILE A 87 -18.58 3.18 -30.88
N ASP A 88 -19.81 3.61 -31.15
CA ASP A 88 -20.33 4.96 -30.84
C ASP A 88 -21.04 5.01 -29.48
N TYR A 89 -20.63 4.15 -28.55
CA TYR A 89 -21.16 4.10 -27.19
C TYR A 89 -20.21 4.77 -26.19
N HIS A 90 -20.76 5.48 -25.21
CA HIS A 90 -19.96 6.15 -24.18
C HIS A 90 -19.47 5.15 -23.10
N LEU A 91 -18.37 4.45 -23.40
CA LEU A 91 -17.59 3.64 -22.46
C LEU A 91 -16.29 4.35 -22.08
N PRO A 92 -15.69 4.01 -20.92
CA PRO A 92 -14.30 4.32 -20.63
C PRO A 92 -13.38 3.90 -21.79
N TYR A 93 -12.36 4.71 -22.08
CA TYR A 93 -11.52 4.56 -23.27
C TYR A 93 -10.91 3.16 -23.41
N PHE A 94 -10.44 2.57 -22.30
CA PHE A 94 -9.87 1.23 -22.33
C PHE A 94 -10.88 0.15 -22.75
N LEU A 95 -12.15 0.28 -22.36
CA LEU A 95 -13.22 -0.64 -22.78
C LEU A 95 -13.53 -0.46 -24.26
N ASN A 96 -13.53 0.77 -24.76
CA ASN A 96 -13.68 1.03 -26.20
C ASN A 96 -12.54 0.41 -27.01
N VAL A 97 -11.29 0.49 -26.52
CA VAL A 97 -10.15 -0.19 -27.17
C VAL A 97 -10.31 -1.70 -27.17
N LEU A 98 -10.67 -2.30 -26.02
CA LEU A 98 -10.92 -3.75 -25.94
C LEU A 98 -12.07 -4.19 -26.86
N GLY A 99 -13.17 -3.44 -26.89
CA GLY A 99 -14.34 -3.75 -27.73
C GLY A 99 -13.98 -3.71 -29.21
N ASN A 100 -13.26 -2.68 -29.64
CA ASN A 100 -12.78 -2.58 -31.02
C ASN A 100 -11.73 -3.64 -31.38
N LEU A 101 -10.89 -4.07 -30.44
CA LEU A 101 -10.01 -5.23 -30.63
C LEU A 101 -10.82 -6.51 -30.86
N ILE A 102 -11.86 -6.76 -30.07
CA ILE A 102 -12.71 -7.94 -30.23
C ILE A 102 -13.42 -7.90 -31.58
N ILE A 103 -14.03 -6.77 -31.95
CA ILE A 103 -14.68 -6.58 -33.25
C ILE A 103 -13.69 -6.80 -34.40
N HIS A 104 -12.49 -6.23 -34.30
CA HIS A 104 -11.44 -6.43 -35.30
C HIS A 104 -11.03 -7.91 -35.39
N GLY A 105 -10.90 -8.60 -34.25
CA GLY A 105 -10.59 -10.03 -34.23
C GLY A 105 -11.67 -10.89 -34.89
N LEU A 106 -12.95 -10.52 -34.74
CA LEU A 106 -14.07 -11.17 -35.42
C LEU A 106 -13.95 -11.05 -36.95
N ASP A 107 -13.47 -9.92 -37.47
CA ASP A 107 -13.28 -9.70 -38.91
C ASP A 107 -12.19 -10.60 -39.52
N GLN A 108 -11.32 -11.19 -38.69
CA GLN A 108 -10.22 -12.04 -39.13
C GLN A 108 -10.56 -13.53 -39.12
N ILE A 109 -11.73 -13.90 -38.60
CA ILE A 109 -12.16 -15.30 -38.54
C ILE A 109 -12.71 -15.72 -39.89
N GLN A 110 -12.20 -16.84 -40.41
CA GLN A 110 -12.72 -17.51 -41.60
C GLN A 110 -13.78 -18.56 -41.21
N GLY A 111 -14.97 -18.50 -41.82
CA GLY A 111 -16.10 -19.42 -41.62
C GLY A 111 -17.24 -18.85 -40.75
N GLU A 112 -18.45 -19.40 -40.86
CA GLU A 112 -19.69 -18.93 -40.18
C GLU A 112 -19.96 -17.41 -40.24
N THR A 113 -19.82 -16.84 -41.43
CA THR A 113 -19.93 -15.40 -41.70
C THR A 113 -21.22 -14.76 -41.18
N GLU A 114 -22.36 -15.44 -41.27
CA GLU A 114 -23.64 -14.92 -40.77
C GLU A 114 -23.68 -14.79 -39.24
N GLN A 115 -23.19 -15.81 -38.52
CA GLN A 115 -23.16 -15.78 -37.06
C GLN A 115 -22.17 -14.75 -36.53
N ILE A 116 -21.00 -14.66 -37.17
CA ILE A 116 -19.99 -13.64 -36.85
C ILE A 116 -20.53 -12.24 -37.11
N LEU A 117 -21.21 -12.04 -38.25
CA LEU A 117 -21.82 -10.75 -38.59
C LEU A 117 -22.91 -10.36 -37.59
N LEU A 118 -23.75 -11.31 -37.18
CA LEU A 118 -24.78 -11.11 -36.17
C LEU A 118 -24.15 -10.70 -34.83
N LEU A 119 -23.14 -11.45 -34.37
CA LEU A 119 -22.44 -11.17 -33.11
C LEU A 119 -21.74 -9.81 -33.14
N LYS A 120 -21.06 -9.49 -34.24
CA LYS A 120 -20.43 -8.18 -34.47
C LYS A 120 -21.46 -7.06 -34.38
N THR A 121 -22.60 -7.21 -35.06
CA THR A 121 -23.69 -6.21 -35.03
C THR A 121 -24.23 -6.02 -33.61
N GLN A 122 -24.39 -7.10 -32.85
CA GLN A 122 -24.81 -7.04 -31.44
C GLN A 122 -23.79 -6.32 -30.56
N PHE A 123 -22.49 -6.60 -30.74
CA PHE A 123 -21.42 -5.96 -29.97
C PHE A 123 -21.26 -4.47 -30.30
N ILE A 124 -21.45 -4.08 -31.56
CA ILE A 124 -21.46 -2.67 -31.95
C ILE A 124 -22.66 -1.94 -31.33
N ALA A 125 -23.85 -2.55 -31.41
CA ALA A 125 -25.07 -1.93 -30.89
C ALA A 125 -25.11 -1.87 -29.35
N GLN A 126 -24.59 -2.89 -28.66
CA GLN A 126 -24.62 -3.03 -27.21
C GLN A 126 -23.28 -3.55 -26.66
N PRO A 127 -22.21 -2.74 -26.69
CA PRO A 127 -20.86 -3.18 -26.32
C PRO A 127 -20.72 -3.58 -24.85
N ILE A 128 -21.63 -3.11 -23.98
CA ILE A 128 -21.66 -3.50 -22.57
C ILE A 128 -21.94 -5.00 -22.35
N LYS A 129 -22.56 -5.66 -23.33
CA LYS A 129 -22.86 -7.10 -23.32
C LYS A 129 -21.68 -7.97 -23.74
N ILE A 130 -20.57 -7.38 -24.17
CA ILE A 130 -19.36 -8.13 -24.51
C ILE A 130 -18.87 -8.88 -23.28
N THR A 131 -18.60 -10.17 -23.46
CA THR A 131 -17.95 -11.03 -22.48
C THR A 131 -16.65 -11.58 -23.06
N MET A 132 -15.69 -11.89 -22.19
CA MET A 132 -14.37 -12.40 -22.55
C MET A 132 -14.01 -13.59 -21.69
N SER A 133 -13.53 -14.67 -22.31
CA SER A 133 -12.82 -15.76 -21.64
C SER A 133 -11.50 -15.26 -21.04
N SER A 134 -10.95 -16.04 -20.11
CA SER A 134 -9.63 -15.78 -19.50
C SER A 134 -8.54 -15.62 -20.55
N SER A 135 -8.50 -16.56 -21.50
CA SER A 135 -7.50 -16.59 -22.56
C SER A 135 -7.57 -15.36 -23.46
N LEU A 136 -8.79 -14.92 -23.81
CA LEU A 136 -9.00 -13.72 -24.62
C LEU A 136 -8.56 -12.48 -23.84
N PHE A 137 -9.02 -12.32 -22.60
CA PHE A 137 -8.67 -11.16 -21.77
C PHE A 137 -7.15 -11.05 -21.55
N GLN A 138 -6.48 -12.15 -21.20
CA GLN A 138 -5.03 -12.18 -21.02
C GLN A 138 -4.28 -11.85 -22.32
N THR A 139 -4.73 -12.38 -23.46
CA THR A 139 -4.11 -12.11 -24.77
C THR A 139 -4.26 -10.65 -25.19
N LEU A 140 -5.45 -10.07 -25.02
CA LEU A 140 -5.68 -8.64 -25.31
C LEU A 140 -4.88 -7.75 -24.35
N SER A 141 -4.79 -8.10 -23.08
CA SER A 141 -3.96 -7.41 -22.09
C SER A 141 -2.48 -7.43 -22.48
N LEU A 142 -1.99 -8.58 -22.95
CA LEU A 142 -0.61 -8.73 -23.42
C LEU A 142 -0.32 -7.90 -24.67
N LEU A 143 -1.26 -7.82 -25.62
CA LEU A 143 -1.15 -6.94 -26.79
C LEU A 143 -1.00 -5.46 -26.38
N LEU A 144 -1.86 -4.98 -25.48
CA LEU A 144 -1.85 -3.60 -25.01
C LEU A 144 -0.58 -3.28 -24.22
N ARG A 145 -0.15 -4.19 -23.33
CA ARG A 145 1.11 -4.05 -22.58
C ARG A 145 2.35 -4.06 -23.48
N SER A 146 2.32 -4.86 -24.54
CA SER A 146 3.40 -4.93 -25.53
C SER A 146 3.37 -3.77 -26.53
N GLN A 147 2.42 -2.83 -26.40
CA GLN A 147 2.25 -1.69 -27.30
C GLN A 147 2.06 -2.09 -28.77
N LEU A 148 1.45 -3.26 -29.00
CA LEU A 148 1.21 -3.80 -30.35
C LEU A 148 -0.14 -3.35 -30.93
N VAL A 149 -0.77 -2.33 -30.36
CA VAL A 149 -2.11 -1.86 -30.78
C VAL A 149 -2.04 -0.39 -31.14
N LEU A 150 -2.39 -0.04 -32.37
CA LEU A 150 -2.63 1.32 -32.80
C LEU A 150 -4.13 1.57 -32.87
N TYR A 151 -4.60 2.51 -32.07
CA TYR A 151 -6.00 2.93 -32.02
C TYR A 151 -6.05 4.45 -31.87
N ASP A 152 -6.67 5.10 -32.84
CA ASP A 152 -6.94 6.55 -32.84
C ASP A 152 -5.72 7.38 -32.38
N LYS A 153 -5.87 8.18 -31.31
CA LYS A 153 -4.84 9.04 -30.70
C LYS A 153 -3.68 8.31 -30.03
N GLY A 154 -3.71 6.99 -29.97
CA GLY A 154 -2.64 6.16 -29.44
C GLY A 154 -2.97 5.54 -28.07
N THR A 155 -2.40 4.37 -27.86
CA THR A 155 -2.67 3.46 -26.72
C THR A 155 -1.55 3.44 -25.68
N GLN A 156 -0.57 4.35 -25.79
CA GLN A 156 0.68 4.30 -25.02
C GLN A 156 0.47 4.13 -23.51
N TYR A 157 -0.53 4.83 -22.94
CA TYR A 157 -0.84 4.80 -21.52
C TYR A 157 -1.53 3.51 -21.07
N LEU A 158 -2.21 2.81 -21.98
CA LEU A 158 -2.83 1.50 -21.67
C LEU A 158 -1.76 0.45 -21.35
N SER A 159 -0.54 0.58 -21.87
CA SER A 159 0.54 -0.36 -21.55
C SER A 159 0.97 -0.35 -20.07
N LYS A 160 0.64 0.74 -19.35
CA LYS A 160 0.93 0.92 -17.92
C LYS A 160 -0.31 0.85 -17.03
N PHE A 161 -1.49 0.76 -17.64
CA PHE A 161 -2.76 0.72 -16.94
C PHE A 161 -2.86 -0.50 -16.05
N LEU A 162 -3.28 -0.28 -14.80
CA LEU A 162 -3.35 -1.24 -13.70
C LEU A 162 -4.01 -2.55 -14.11
N LEU A 163 -5.11 -2.49 -14.86
CA LEU A 163 -5.87 -3.65 -15.31
C LEU A 163 -5.04 -4.65 -16.15
N PHE A 164 -4.05 -4.17 -16.90
CA PHE A 164 -3.27 -4.98 -17.86
C PHE A 164 -1.86 -5.33 -17.36
N ARG A 165 -1.50 -4.88 -16.15
CA ARG A 165 -0.22 -5.23 -15.52
C ARG A 165 -0.22 -6.68 -15.07
N ASP A 166 0.91 -7.39 -15.26
CA ASP A 166 1.08 -8.78 -14.81
C ASP A 166 0.68 -8.98 -13.35
N ASP A 167 1.14 -8.07 -12.48
CA ASP A 167 0.88 -8.14 -11.03
C ASP A 167 -0.62 -8.09 -10.66
N PHE A 168 -1.52 -7.67 -11.57
CA PHE A 168 -2.94 -7.39 -11.28
C PHE A 168 -3.95 -7.99 -12.27
N CYS A 169 -3.55 -8.30 -13.49
CA CYS A 169 -4.43 -8.80 -14.55
C CYS A 169 -5.22 -10.04 -14.09
N ASP A 170 -4.51 -11.02 -13.52
CA ASP A 170 -5.12 -12.23 -12.99
C ASP A 170 -6.01 -11.96 -11.78
N ILE A 171 -5.65 -11.00 -10.92
CA ILE A 171 -6.48 -10.60 -9.77
C ILE A 171 -7.84 -10.08 -10.27
N PHE A 172 -7.83 -9.17 -11.24
CA PHE A 172 -9.08 -8.62 -11.79
C PHE A 172 -9.92 -9.70 -12.47
N PHE A 173 -9.32 -10.54 -13.32
CA PHE A 173 -10.05 -11.62 -13.97
C PHE A 173 -10.64 -12.59 -12.94
N ASN A 174 -9.80 -13.12 -12.05
CA ASN A 174 -10.19 -14.12 -11.04
C ASN A 174 -11.20 -13.59 -10.03
N THR A 175 -11.28 -12.28 -9.82
CA THR A 175 -12.25 -11.71 -8.88
C THR A 175 -13.58 -11.38 -9.57
N LEU A 176 -13.53 -10.98 -10.85
CA LEU A 176 -14.69 -10.47 -11.57
C LEU A 176 -15.38 -11.52 -12.46
N TYR A 177 -14.75 -12.64 -12.80
CA TYR A 177 -15.40 -13.61 -13.69
C TYR A 177 -16.71 -14.15 -13.10
N GLN A 178 -17.59 -14.57 -13.99
CA GLN A 178 -18.80 -15.34 -13.69
C GLN A 178 -18.78 -16.65 -14.49
N TYR A 179 -19.40 -17.68 -13.94
CA TYR A 179 -19.64 -18.92 -14.67
C TYR A 179 -20.83 -18.73 -15.62
N GLN A 180 -20.62 -18.96 -16.90
CA GLN A 180 -21.68 -19.05 -17.90
C GLN A 180 -21.85 -20.48 -18.39
N ILE A 181 -23.10 -20.93 -18.41
CA ILE A 181 -23.49 -22.23 -18.96
C ILE A 181 -23.97 -22.00 -20.39
N SER A 182 -23.22 -22.50 -21.36
CA SER A 182 -23.65 -22.50 -22.75
C SER A 182 -24.75 -23.55 -22.99
N SER A 183 -25.52 -23.40 -24.08
CA SER A 183 -26.57 -24.34 -24.51
C SER A 183 -26.10 -25.79 -24.63
N ASN A 184 -24.79 -26.02 -24.74
CA ASN A 184 -24.14 -27.33 -24.80
C ASN A 184 -23.55 -27.79 -23.45
N GLN A 185 -24.01 -27.25 -22.31
CA GLN A 185 -23.55 -27.57 -20.93
C GLN A 185 -22.07 -27.27 -20.63
N GLN A 186 -21.31 -26.66 -21.53
CA GLN A 186 -19.96 -26.20 -21.21
C GLN A 186 -20.04 -24.98 -20.30
N VAL A 187 -19.47 -25.14 -19.10
CA VAL A 187 -19.28 -24.08 -18.11
C VAL A 187 -18.00 -23.34 -18.46
N SER A 188 -18.10 -22.02 -18.62
CA SER A 188 -16.94 -21.17 -18.92
C SER A 188 -16.87 -19.98 -17.96
N GLN A 189 -15.66 -19.61 -17.55
CA GLN A 189 -15.43 -18.39 -16.77
C GLN A 189 -15.31 -17.22 -17.74
N GLN A 190 -16.18 -16.23 -17.58
CA GLN A 190 -16.19 -15.05 -18.42
C GLN A 190 -16.24 -13.76 -17.61
N LEU A 191 -15.48 -12.78 -18.07
CA LEU A 191 -15.51 -11.40 -17.58
C LEU A 191 -16.36 -10.55 -18.53
N SER A 192 -17.32 -9.80 -18.00
CA SER A 192 -18.17 -8.91 -18.81
C SER A 192 -17.72 -7.45 -18.78
N PHE A 193 -17.95 -6.74 -19.88
CA PHE A 193 -17.74 -5.28 -19.95
C PHE A 193 -18.62 -4.55 -18.94
N ALA A 194 -19.84 -5.04 -18.70
CA ALA A 194 -20.72 -4.53 -17.65
C ALA A 194 -20.04 -4.46 -16.29
N GLN A 195 -19.38 -5.55 -15.86
CA GLN A 195 -18.70 -5.59 -14.56
C GLN A 195 -17.52 -4.63 -14.49
N LEU A 196 -16.69 -4.56 -15.53
CA LEU A 196 -15.57 -3.63 -15.60
C LEU A 196 -16.06 -2.17 -15.56
N ASN A 197 -17.09 -1.84 -16.32
CA ASN A 197 -17.67 -0.50 -16.35
C ASN A 197 -18.29 -0.12 -14.99
N SER A 198 -18.99 -1.06 -14.36
CA SER A 198 -19.55 -0.92 -13.01
C SER A 198 -18.48 -0.63 -11.95
N MET A 199 -17.31 -1.28 -12.03
CA MET A 199 -16.17 -0.99 -11.14
C MET A 199 -15.68 0.46 -11.25
N ILE A 200 -15.69 1.04 -12.47
CA ILE A 200 -15.27 2.42 -12.73
C ILE A 200 -16.35 3.43 -12.30
N LYS A 201 -17.62 3.15 -12.60
CA LYS A 201 -18.73 4.07 -12.33
C LYS A 201 -19.26 4.00 -10.89
N LYS A 202 -18.89 2.98 -10.12
CA LYS A 202 -19.40 2.68 -8.76
C LYS A 202 -20.93 2.49 -8.70
N LEU A 203 -21.53 1.90 -9.73
CA LEU A 203 -22.98 1.65 -9.82
C LEU A 203 -23.24 0.13 -9.88
N PRO A 204 -23.77 -0.54 -8.83
CA PRO A 204 -24.32 -0.06 -7.53
C PRO A 204 -23.33 0.09 -6.33
N GLU A 205 -23.84 0.55 -5.18
CA GLU A 205 -23.08 0.93 -3.96
C GLU A 205 -22.07 -0.12 -3.46
N ASP A 206 -22.39 -1.42 -3.55
CA ASP A 206 -21.58 -2.50 -2.95
C ASP A 206 -20.73 -3.31 -3.94
N ILE A 207 -20.51 -2.82 -5.17
CA ILE A 207 -19.64 -3.55 -6.12
C ILE A 207 -18.23 -3.70 -5.57
N TRP A 208 -17.67 -2.64 -4.98
CA TRP A 208 -16.32 -2.68 -4.43
C TRP A 208 -16.25 -3.61 -3.23
N GLY A 209 -17.26 -3.61 -2.36
CA GLY A 209 -17.37 -4.57 -1.27
C GLY A 209 -17.37 -6.02 -1.77
N THR A 210 -18.18 -6.30 -2.79
CA THR A 210 -18.26 -7.61 -3.44
C THR A 210 -16.95 -8.03 -4.10
N PHE A 211 -16.29 -7.12 -4.81
CA PHE A 211 -15.00 -7.35 -5.43
C PHE A 211 -13.95 -7.69 -4.37
N ILE A 212 -13.83 -6.88 -3.32
CA ILE A 212 -12.85 -7.12 -2.27
C ILE A 212 -13.15 -8.41 -1.51
N PHE A 213 -14.41 -8.70 -1.21
CA PHE A 213 -14.79 -9.96 -0.57
C PHE A 213 -14.34 -11.15 -1.41
N LYS A 214 -14.68 -11.16 -2.71
CA LYS A 214 -14.25 -12.24 -3.62
C LYS A 214 -12.74 -12.37 -3.73
N MET A 215 -12.02 -11.26 -3.72
CA MET A 215 -10.55 -11.24 -3.74
C MET A 215 -9.99 -11.89 -2.46
N LEU A 216 -10.52 -11.53 -1.29
CA LEU A 216 -10.05 -12.03 0.01
C LEU A 216 -10.53 -13.46 0.31
N SER A 217 -11.73 -13.83 -0.14
CA SER A 217 -12.29 -15.18 0.03
C SER A 217 -11.88 -16.15 -1.08
N GLN A 218 -11.17 -15.67 -2.10
CA GLN A 218 -10.85 -16.44 -3.30
C GLN A 218 -12.11 -17.08 -3.93
N GLN A 219 -13.17 -16.27 -4.04
CA GLN A 219 -14.52 -16.65 -4.48
C GLN A 219 -15.29 -17.64 -3.59
N GLN A 220 -14.80 -17.94 -2.37
CA GLN A 220 -15.58 -18.73 -1.42
C GLN A 220 -16.77 -17.94 -0.87
N GLN A 221 -17.80 -18.66 -0.44
CA GLN A 221 -19.02 -18.06 0.14
C GLN A 221 -18.78 -17.39 1.49
N LYS A 222 -17.77 -17.86 2.21
CA LYS A 222 -17.35 -17.35 3.51
C LYS A 222 -15.86 -17.05 3.48
N LEU A 223 -15.46 -16.13 4.35
CA LEU A 223 -14.08 -15.71 4.56
C LEU A 223 -13.71 -16.01 6.01
N ASN A 224 -12.70 -16.85 6.23
CA ASN A 224 -12.19 -17.12 7.56
C ASN A 224 -10.98 -16.23 7.91
N LYS A 225 -10.61 -16.23 9.20
CA LYS A 225 -9.52 -15.40 9.73
C LYS A 225 -8.17 -15.65 9.07
N ASP A 226 -7.78 -16.91 8.89
CA ASP A 226 -6.47 -17.26 8.32
C ASP A 226 -6.38 -16.85 6.85
N GLN A 227 -7.44 -17.09 6.07
CA GLN A 227 -7.57 -16.62 4.70
C GLN A 227 -7.48 -15.10 4.63
N TYR A 228 -8.21 -14.39 5.48
CA TYR A 228 -8.16 -12.93 5.53
C TYR A 228 -6.74 -12.43 5.79
N LEU A 229 -6.04 -12.98 6.79
CA LEU A 229 -4.67 -12.59 7.11
C LEU A 229 -3.71 -12.81 5.93
N VAL A 230 -3.79 -13.97 5.29
CA VAL A 230 -2.95 -14.31 4.14
C VAL A 230 -3.23 -13.37 2.96
N GLN A 231 -4.50 -13.22 2.58
CA GLN A 231 -4.88 -12.42 1.42
C GLN A 231 -4.68 -10.92 1.65
N PHE A 232 -4.92 -10.42 2.87
CA PHE A 232 -4.64 -9.03 3.21
C PHE A 232 -3.13 -8.71 3.15
N ASN A 233 -2.28 -9.64 3.59
CA ASN A 233 -0.84 -9.50 3.47
C ASN A 233 -0.38 -9.49 2.02
N GLN A 234 -0.93 -10.40 1.18
CA GLN A 234 -0.65 -10.41 -0.26
C GLN A 234 -1.10 -9.09 -0.92
N TYR A 235 -2.31 -8.64 -0.62
CA TYR A 235 -2.84 -7.34 -1.06
C TYR A 235 -1.90 -6.19 -0.67
N THR A 236 -1.42 -6.17 0.58
CA THR A 236 -0.48 -5.16 1.07
C THR A 236 0.85 -5.19 0.29
N VAL A 237 1.35 -6.39 -0.04
CA VAL A 237 2.56 -6.54 -0.87
C VAL A 237 2.33 -5.99 -2.28
N TYR A 238 1.23 -6.36 -2.93
CA TYR A 238 0.88 -5.86 -4.27
C TYR A 238 0.74 -4.33 -4.29
N MET A 239 -0.01 -3.76 -3.36
CA MET A 239 -0.17 -2.30 -3.24
C MET A 239 1.16 -1.60 -2.98
N ASN A 240 1.98 -2.12 -2.08
CA ASN A 240 3.30 -1.56 -1.79
C ASN A 240 4.24 -1.63 -3.01
N ASN A 241 4.16 -2.70 -3.80
CA ASN A 241 4.92 -2.82 -5.04
C ASN A 241 4.44 -1.82 -6.09
N PHE A 242 3.13 -1.66 -6.25
CA PHE A 242 2.54 -0.66 -7.14
C PHE A 242 2.99 0.77 -6.80
N PHE A 243 2.99 1.15 -5.52
CA PHE A 243 3.43 2.47 -5.05
C PHE A 243 4.95 2.69 -5.08
N LYS A 244 5.75 1.62 -5.27
CA LYS A 244 7.22 1.70 -5.35
C LYS A 244 7.74 1.70 -6.77
N LYS A 245 7.16 0.90 -7.66
CA LYS A 245 7.55 0.78 -9.07
C LYS A 245 6.98 1.94 -9.88
N SER A 246 7.49 2.16 -11.10
CA SER A 246 6.81 3.05 -12.06
C SER A 246 5.39 2.54 -12.34
N ASN A 247 4.45 3.48 -12.44
CA ASN A 247 3.07 3.24 -12.77
C ASN A 247 2.55 4.38 -13.66
N LEU A 248 1.34 4.21 -14.20
CA LEU A 248 0.77 5.17 -15.14
C LEU A 248 0.76 6.59 -14.56
N ILE A 249 0.33 6.73 -13.30
CA ILE A 249 0.23 8.02 -12.62
C ILE A 249 1.60 8.66 -12.49
N PHE A 250 2.63 7.90 -12.09
CA PHE A 250 4.02 8.40 -12.02
C PHE A 250 4.53 8.86 -13.38
N ASP A 251 4.33 8.03 -14.42
CA ASP A 251 4.80 8.34 -15.77
C ASP A 251 4.11 9.61 -16.31
N VAL A 252 2.82 9.81 -16.01
CA VAL A 252 2.08 11.03 -16.37
C VAL A 252 2.62 12.26 -15.62
N VAL A 253 2.83 12.17 -14.30
CA VAL A 253 3.41 13.28 -13.50
C VAL A 253 4.83 13.61 -13.96
N GLU A 254 5.66 12.61 -14.26
CA GLU A 254 7.04 12.84 -14.71
C GLU A 254 7.08 13.51 -16.09
N ASN A 255 6.22 13.06 -17.02
CA ASN A 255 6.11 13.64 -18.35
C ASN A 255 5.53 15.06 -18.31
N SER A 256 4.63 15.37 -17.38
CA SER A 256 4.10 16.72 -17.17
C SER A 256 5.08 17.69 -16.49
N VAL A 257 6.22 17.22 -15.96
CA VAL A 257 7.34 18.10 -15.55
C VAL A 257 8.22 18.46 -16.74
N LYS A 258 8.43 17.52 -17.67
CA LYS A 258 9.29 17.69 -18.84
C LYS A 258 8.63 18.51 -19.94
N GLN A 259 7.32 18.46 -20.03
CA GLN A 259 6.51 19.31 -20.91
C GLN A 259 5.95 20.46 -20.06
N THR A 260 6.22 21.72 -20.41
CA THR A 260 5.67 22.92 -19.77
C THR A 260 4.14 23.07 -19.95
N ALA A 261 3.42 21.98 -20.19
CA ALA A 261 2.07 21.97 -20.72
C ALA A 261 1.01 21.49 -19.70
N GLN A 262 0.14 22.44 -19.33
CA GLN A 262 -1.33 22.34 -19.47
C GLN A 262 -2.01 21.02 -19.08
N MET A 263 -1.95 20.59 -17.81
CA MET A 263 -2.80 19.47 -17.34
C MET A 263 -3.58 19.88 -16.09
N HIS A 264 -4.92 19.87 -16.20
CA HIS A 264 -5.88 20.10 -15.11
C HIS A 264 -6.02 18.87 -14.16
N ASN A 265 -4.91 18.20 -13.85
CA ASN A 265 -4.90 16.90 -13.12
C ASN A 265 -4.68 17.04 -11.60
N ASP A 266 -4.75 18.26 -11.05
CA ASP A 266 -4.46 18.50 -9.63
C ASP A 266 -5.36 17.67 -8.69
N SER A 267 -6.64 17.51 -9.02
CA SER A 267 -7.57 16.70 -8.22
C SER A 267 -7.19 15.21 -8.19
N ILE A 268 -6.87 14.64 -9.36
CA ILE A 268 -6.47 13.24 -9.53
C ILE A 268 -5.16 12.96 -8.77
N PHE A 269 -4.19 13.86 -8.86
CA PHE A 269 -2.92 13.70 -8.14
C PHE A 269 -3.07 13.87 -6.62
N GLN A 270 -3.93 14.77 -6.17
CA GLN A 270 -4.26 14.91 -4.74
C GLN A 270 -4.94 13.65 -4.20
N GLU A 271 -5.92 13.09 -4.93
CA GLU A 271 -6.60 11.86 -4.55
C GLU A 271 -5.61 10.69 -4.46
N TYR A 272 -4.72 10.57 -5.46
CA TYR A 272 -3.67 9.56 -5.46
C TYR A 272 -2.70 9.70 -4.27
N LEU A 273 -2.27 10.92 -3.94
CA LEU A 273 -1.42 11.18 -2.77
C LEU A 273 -2.14 10.85 -1.46
N LEU A 274 -3.43 11.13 -1.36
CA LEU A 274 -4.25 10.79 -0.20
C LEU A 274 -4.33 9.27 -0.01
N ILE A 275 -4.57 8.54 -1.09
CA ILE A 275 -4.57 7.06 -1.10
C ILE A 275 -3.21 6.53 -0.64
N MET A 276 -2.13 6.99 -1.27
CA MET A 276 -0.77 6.52 -0.97
C MET A 276 -0.39 6.87 0.47
N GLY A 277 -0.72 8.07 0.93
CA GLY A 277 -0.48 8.52 2.31
C GLY A 277 -1.23 7.66 3.33
N SER A 278 -2.53 7.44 3.11
CA SER A 278 -3.39 6.61 3.96
C SER A 278 -2.87 5.18 4.03
N PHE A 279 -2.54 4.57 2.88
CA PHE A 279 -1.95 3.24 2.81
C PHE A 279 -0.68 3.11 3.67
N LYS A 280 0.21 4.10 3.61
CA LYS A 280 1.45 4.06 4.41
C LYS A 280 1.21 4.28 5.90
N ALA A 281 0.15 5.00 6.27
CA ALA A 281 -0.10 5.41 7.64
C ALA A 281 -0.95 4.42 8.43
N THR A 282 -2.02 3.86 7.83
CA THR A 282 -3.08 3.18 8.59
C THR A 282 -3.19 1.68 8.34
N THR A 283 -2.44 1.09 7.39
CA THR A 283 -2.62 -0.33 7.01
C THR A 283 -2.47 -1.31 8.18
N GLN A 284 -1.47 -1.13 9.05
CA GLN A 284 -1.26 -2.05 10.18
C GLN A 284 -2.31 -1.89 11.28
N ASP A 285 -2.68 -0.65 11.60
CA ASP A 285 -3.76 -0.38 12.54
C ASP A 285 -5.10 -0.89 12.00
N PHE A 286 -5.30 -0.76 10.69
CA PHE A 286 -6.47 -1.29 10.00
C PHE A 286 -6.53 -2.81 10.11
N LEU A 287 -5.42 -3.51 9.87
CA LEU A 287 -5.35 -4.97 10.02
C LEU A 287 -5.74 -5.40 11.44
N LYS A 288 -5.15 -4.77 12.47
CA LYS A 288 -5.45 -5.07 13.88
C LYS A 288 -6.94 -4.85 14.19
N LYS A 289 -7.50 -3.72 13.73
CA LYS A 289 -8.92 -3.40 13.92
C LYS A 289 -9.83 -4.36 13.16
N ALA A 290 -9.50 -4.67 11.92
CA ALA A 290 -10.26 -5.57 11.06
C ALA A 290 -10.34 -6.97 11.65
N ILE A 291 -9.23 -7.52 12.14
CA ILE A 291 -9.23 -8.82 12.84
C ILE A 291 -10.21 -8.80 14.01
N SER A 292 -10.14 -7.78 14.87
CA SER A 292 -11.02 -7.69 16.05
C SER A 292 -12.50 -7.49 15.74
N VAL A 293 -12.83 -6.93 14.57
CA VAL A 293 -14.21 -6.60 14.20
C VAL A 293 -14.82 -7.69 13.33
N TYR A 294 -14.04 -8.33 12.46
CA TYR A 294 -14.50 -9.42 11.61
C TYR A 294 -14.57 -10.75 12.38
N PHE A 295 -13.58 -11.03 13.22
CA PHE A 295 -13.39 -12.34 13.84
C PHE A 295 -13.29 -12.21 15.36
N ASP A 296 -14.40 -12.42 16.05
CA ASP A 296 -14.47 -12.48 17.51
C ASP A 296 -14.46 -13.94 18.00
N GLU A 297 -14.50 -14.14 19.33
CA GLU A 297 -14.46 -15.48 19.94
C GLU A 297 -15.64 -16.38 19.56
N GLN A 298 -16.72 -15.81 18.99
CA GLN A 298 -17.92 -16.54 18.59
C GLN A 298 -18.04 -16.69 17.07
N ASN A 299 -17.23 -15.97 16.29
CA ASN A 299 -17.35 -15.91 14.84
C ASN A 299 -16.01 -16.04 14.13
N GLU A 300 -15.69 -17.25 13.64
CA GLU A 300 -14.44 -17.54 12.93
C GLU A 300 -14.52 -17.25 11.42
N GLU A 301 -15.73 -17.07 10.89
CA GLU A 301 -16.00 -16.86 9.46
C GLU A 301 -17.04 -15.75 9.26
N ILE A 302 -16.94 -15.01 8.15
CA ILE A 302 -17.93 -14.00 7.76
C ILE A 302 -18.39 -14.21 6.32
N ASP A 303 -19.67 -13.95 6.04
CA ASP A 303 -20.21 -13.92 4.69
C ASP A 303 -20.08 -12.52 4.05
N LEU A 304 -20.51 -12.39 2.79
CA LEU A 304 -20.43 -11.13 2.04
C LEU A 304 -21.22 -9.98 2.70
N ASN A 305 -22.40 -10.28 3.25
CA ASN A 305 -23.26 -9.25 3.83
C ASN A 305 -22.64 -8.70 5.11
N GLU A 306 -22.20 -9.60 5.99
CA GLU A 306 -21.48 -9.22 7.21
C GLU A 306 -20.19 -8.49 6.89
N PHE A 307 -19.45 -8.96 5.88
CA PHE A 307 -18.23 -8.30 5.42
C PHE A 307 -18.50 -6.86 5.00
N ASN A 308 -19.51 -6.59 4.17
CA ASN A 308 -19.83 -5.24 3.71
C ASN A 308 -20.17 -4.31 4.89
N ILE A 309 -21.05 -4.75 5.80
CA ILE A 309 -21.46 -3.96 6.97
C ILE A 309 -20.26 -3.65 7.88
N ARG A 310 -19.49 -4.67 8.24
CA ARG A 310 -18.33 -4.54 9.13
C ARG A 310 -17.23 -3.69 8.48
N THR A 311 -16.99 -3.84 7.17
CA THR A 311 -16.01 -3.04 6.41
C THR A 311 -16.36 -1.56 6.40
N GLN A 312 -17.62 -1.22 6.09
CA GLN A 312 -18.08 0.16 6.11
C GLN A 312 -17.91 0.78 7.51
N LYS A 313 -18.23 0.03 8.56
CA LYS A 313 -18.02 0.46 9.96
C LYS A 313 -16.55 0.74 10.27
N ILE A 314 -15.63 -0.15 9.90
CA ILE A 314 -14.19 0.02 10.16
C ILE A 314 -13.65 1.23 9.40
N HIS A 315 -13.94 1.34 8.10
CA HIS A 315 -13.52 2.47 7.28
C HIS A 315 -14.01 3.82 7.82
N LYS A 316 -15.26 3.89 8.29
CA LYS A 316 -15.81 5.10 8.93
C LYS A 316 -15.13 5.42 10.26
N GLN A 317 -14.91 4.42 11.11
CA GLN A 317 -14.25 4.61 12.42
C GLN A 317 -12.80 5.06 12.29
N MET A 318 -12.09 4.54 11.28
CA MET A 318 -10.67 4.82 11.07
C MET A 318 -10.40 5.96 10.09
N ASN A 319 -11.46 6.54 9.50
CA ASN A 319 -11.37 7.50 8.40
C ASN A 319 -10.37 7.09 7.31
N CYS A 320 -10.53 5.85 6.81
CA CYS A 320 -9.63 5.28 5.81
C CYS A 320 -10.38 4.40 4.82
N SER A 321 -9.74 4.08 3.69
CA SER A 321 -10.31 3.26 2.62
C SER A 321 -9.35 2.15 2.19
N ILE A 322 -8.61 1.57 3.13
CA ILE A 322 -7.50 0.62 2.87
C ILE A 322 -7.93 -0.54 1.96
N LEU A 323 -9.08 -1.14 2.21
CA LEU A 323 -9.58 -2.23 1.38
C LEU A 323 -10.05 -1.77 0.00
N TYR A 324 -10.38 -0.50 -0.19
CA TYR A 324 -10.87 0.04 -1.46
C TYR A 324 -9.76 0.66 -2.33
N ILE A 325 -8.49 0.60 -1.92
CA ILE A 325 -7.40 1.23 -2.67
C ILE A 325 -7.30 0.67 -4.10
N LEU A 326 -7.32 -0.66 -4.28
CA LEU A 326 -7.19 -1.25 -5.61
C LEU A 326 -8.31 -0.80 -6.59
N PRO A 327 -9.61 -0.88 -6.24
CA PRO A 327 -10.65 -0.34 -7.11
C PRO A 327 -10.61 1.19 -7.27
N MET A 328 -10.18 1.94 -6.25
CA MET A 328 -9.95 3.39 -6.37
C MET A 328 -8.85 3.71 -7.39
N LEU A 329 -7.73 2.96 -7.36
CA LEU A 329 -6.63 3.13 -8.33
C LEU A 329 -7.07 2.79 -9.75
N LEU A 330 -7.86 1.71 -9.94
CA LEU A 330 -8.43 1.37 -11.24
C LEU A 330 -9.30 2.53 -11.77
N GLN A 331 -10.13 3.09 -10.90
CA GLN A 331 -10.98 4.23 -11.24
C GLN A 331 -10.14 5.44 -11.64
N ILE A 332 -9.20 5.85 -10.80
CA ILE A 332 -8.31 7.02 -11.01
C ILE A 332 -7.55 6.88 -12.33
N GLU A 333 -6.94 5.73 -12.57
CA GLU A 333 -6.18 5.51 -13.80
C GLU A 333 -7.07 5.50 -15.04
N SER A 334 -8.30 4.97 -14.96
CA SER A 334 -9.27 5.06 -16.06
C SER A 334 -9.63 6.51 -16.37
N HIS A 335 -9.97 7.30 -15.35
CA HIS A 335 -10.31 8.73 -15.53
C HIS A 335 -9.14 9.52 -16.08
N MET A 336 -7.92 9.23 -15.62
CA MET A 336 -6.70 9.85 -16.14
C MET A 336 -6.49 9.55 -17.62
N ILE A 337 -6.71 8.30 -18.05
CA ILE A 337 -6.64 7.94 -19.47
C ILE A 337 -7.71 8.70 -20.27
N ASP A 338 -8.95 8.72 -19.80
CA ASP A 338 -10.05 9.42 -20.48
C ASP A 338 -9.74 10.92 -20.65
N MET A 339 -9.26 11.58 -19.58
CA MET A 339 -8.86 13.00 -19.61
C MET A 339 -7.72 13.26 -20.59
N ILE A 340 -6.65 12.47 -20.56
CA ILE A 340 -5.51 12.63 -21.48
C ILE A 340 -5.95 12.55 -22.96
N GLN A 341 -6.92 11.69 -23.26
CA GLN A 341 -7.44 11.56 -24.63
C GLN A 341 -8.33 12.75 -25.04
N GLN A 342 -9.05 13.33 -24.07
CA GLN A 342 -9.86 14.54 -24.25
C GLN A 342 -9.00 15.80 -24.38
N ASP A 343 -7.99 16.00 -23.53
CA ASP A 343 -7.14 17.20 -23.52
C ASP A 343 -6.31 17.34 -24.80
N ARG A 344 -5.99 16.23 -25.48
CA ARG A 344 -5.47 16.26 -26.86
C ARG A 344 -6.42 16.92 -27.88
N TYR A 345 -7.62 17.35 -27.50
CA TYR A 345 -8.54 18.15 -28.32
C TYR A 345 -8.60 19.64 -27.92
N ASN A 346 -8.14 20.01 -26.73
CA ASN A 346 -8.32 21.37 -26.18
C ASN A 346 -6.97 22.08 -25.98
N GLU A 347 -6.46 22.75 -27.02
CA GLU A 347 -5.13 23.40 -27.01
C GLU A 347 -5.04 24.77 -26.29
N ASN A 348 -6.06 25.20 -25.53
CA ASN A 348 -6.19 26.61 -25.13
C ASN A 348 -6.31 26.88 -23.63
N VAL A 349 -5.38 26.45 -22.77
CA VAL A 349 -5.21 27.06 -21.42
C VAL A 349 -3.76 26.96 -20.92
N GLN A 350 -3.09 28.09 -20.68
CA GLN A 350 -1.78 28.11 -19.98
C GLN A 350 -1.97 27.85 -18.47
N VAL A 351 -1.30 26.83 -17.91
CA VAL A 351 -1.36 26.48 -16.48
C VAL A 351 0.05 26.41 -15.87
N LYS A 352 0.18 26.86 -14.61
CA LYS A 352 1.45 26.91 -13.84
C LYS A 352 1.92 25.53 -13.36
N ASN A 353 3.24 25.42 -13.18
CA ASN A 353 4.03 24.19 -13.00
C ASN A 353 3.86 23.51 -11.61
N SER A 354 2.69 22.91 -11.32
CA SER A 354 2.43 22.15 -10.07
C SER A 354 3.09 20.75 -10.03
N SER A 355 3.56 20.24 -11.17
CA SER A 355 4.11 18.88 -11.34
C SER A 355 5.32 18.57 -10.42
N ASN A 356 6.21 19.54 -10.15
CA ASN A 356 7.37 19.36 -9.26
C ASN A 356 7.00 19.15 -7.78
N TYR A 357 5.85 19.67 -7.34
CA TYR A 357 5.35 19.46 -5.98
C TYR A 357 4.92 18.01 -5.76
N TYR A 358 4.16 17.46 -6.71
CA TYR A 358 3.67 16.08 -6.63
C TYR A 358 4.79 15.04 -6.67
N LEU A 359 5.81 15.22 -7.53
CA LEU A 359 6.96 14.31 -7.56
C LEU A 359 7.68 14.24 -6.20
N LYS A 360 7.97 15.39 -5.59
CA LYS A 360 8.62 15.44 -4.27
C LYS A 360 7.80 14.73 -3.20
N MET A 361 6.47 14.88 -3.23
CA MET A 361 5.58 14.19 -2.29
C MET A 361 5.54 12.68 -2.54
N ILE A 362 5.44 12.26 -3.80
CA ILE A 362 5.50 10.86 -4.22
C ILE A 362 6.80 10.23 -3.74
N GLU A 363 7.96 10.86 -3.98
CA GLU A 363 9.26 10.37 -3.54
C GLU A 363 9.35 10.24 -2.02
N LYS A 364 8.82 11.22 -1.28
CA LYS A 364 8.74 11.18 0.18
C LYS A 364 7.89 10.00 0.67
N LEU A 365 6.73 9.76 0.07
CA LEU A 365 5.82 8.67 0.44
C LEU A 365 6.34 7.28 0.00
N LYS A 366 6.97 7.19 -1.17
CA LYS A 366 7.60 5.96 -1.69
C LYS A 366 8.66 5.44 -0.73
N ASN A 367 9.34 6.35 -0.08
CA ASN A 367 10.33 6.09 0.95
C ASN A 367 9.75 5.67 2.31
N LYS A 368 8.45 5.81 2.57
CA LYS A 368 7.84 5.36 3.84
C LYS A 368 7.57 3.85 3.82
N CYS A 369 7.86 3.20 4.94
CA CYS A 369 7.51 1.80 5.17
C CYS A 369 6.13 1.71 5.82
N VAL A 370 5.25 0.86 5.29
CA VAL A 370 3.90 0.61 5.80
C VAL A 370 3.94 0.08 7.24
N TYR A 371 4.93 -0.77 7.53
CA TYR A 371 5.10 -1.37 8.86
C TYR A 371 5.74 -0.44 9.87
N ASN A 372 6.30 0.71 9.49
CA ASN A 372 6.76 1.77 10.41
C ASN A 372 7.44 1.34 11.75
N GLY A 373 8.28 0.31 11.73
CA GLY A 373 8.97 -0.20 12.91
C GLY A 373 8.32 -1.40 13.61
N GLU A 374 7.18 -1.90 13.14
CA GLU A 374 6.58 -3.16 13.61
C GLU A 374 7.56 -4.34 13.46
N ASP A 375 7.47 -5.31 14.36
CA ASP A 375 8.46 -6.39 14.53
C ASP A 375 8.44 -7.38 13.35
N GLU A 376 7.30 -7.53 12.68
CA GLU A 376 7.12 -8.38 11.50
C GLU A 376 7.90 -7.87 10.28
N CYS A 377 8.40 -6.61 10.30
CA CYS A 377 9.16 -6.04 9.20
C CYS A 377 10.66 -5.89 9.50
N ASN A 378 11.49 -6.49 8.64
CA ASN A 378 12.95 -6.48 8.75
C ASN A 378 13.66 -5.48 7.82
N CYS A 379 12.94 -4.51 7.24
CA CYS A 379 13.60 -3.52 6.39
C CYS A 379 14.52 -2.58 7.20
N LYS A 380 15.59 -2.07 6.57
CA LYS A 380 16.56 -1.16 7.20
C LYS A 380 15.90 0.02 7.94
N LYS A 381 14.82 0.59 7.38
CA LYS A 381 14.07 1.70 8.03
C LYS A 381 13.37 1.26 9.31
N CYS A 382 12.66 0.13 9.29
CA CYS A 382 12.01 -0.41 10.49
C CYS A 382 13.04 -0.81 11.56
N GLN A 383 14.16 -1.40 11.17
CA GLN A 383 15.27 -1.69 12.08
C GLN A 383 15.85 -0.41 12.71
N CYS A 384 16.08 0.65 11.93
CA CYS A 384 16.52 1.95 12.47
C CYS A 384 15.48 2.54 13.43
N ILE A 385 14.19 2.48 13.10
CA ILE A 385 13.11 2.95 13.98
C ILE A 385 13.13 2.18 15.30
N ARG A 386 13.22 0.84 15.27
CA ARG A 386 13.31 0.02 16.49
C ARG A 386 14.54 0.35 17.32
N ARG A 387 15.72 0.47 16.70
CA ARG A 387 16.95 0.88 17.39
C ARG A 387 16.80 2.25 18.06
N ASN A 388 16.24 3.23 17.36
CA ASN A 388 16.02 4.57 17.90
C ASN A 388 15.01 4.56 19.05
N ARG A 389 13.91 3.81 18.93
CA ARG A 389 12.92 3.63 20.01
C ARG A 389 13.56 3.00 21.25
N ASN A 390 14.36 1.94 21.08
CA ASN A 390 15.06 1.28 22.18
C ASN A 390 16.08 2.22 22.83
N SER A 391 16.84 2.97 22.03
CA SER A 391 17.78 3.98 22.52
C SER A 391 17.06 5.09 23.31
N ALA A 392 15.89 5.54 22.85
CA ALA A 392 15.10 6.55 23.56
C ALA A 392 14.54 6.02 24.88
N LYS A 393 14.00 4.79 24.90
CA LYS A 393 13.51 4.13 26.11
C LYS A 393 14.62 3.98 27.16
N GLU A 394 15.79 3.53 26.74
CA GLU A 394 16.94 3.35 27.63
C GLU A 394 17.44 4.71 28.18
N SER A 395 17.49 5.74 27.34
CA SER A 395 17.83 7.10 27.77
C SER A 395 16.84 7.64 28.80
N GLN A 396 15.53 7.45 28.58
CA GLN A 396 14.50 7.83 29.54
C GLN A 396 14.58 7.02 30.85
N ARG A 397 14.96 5.74 30.79
CA ARG A 397 15.16 4.91 31.98
C ARG A 397 16.31 5.44 32.82
N LYS A 398 17.47 5.68 32.21
CA LYS A 398 18.65 6.26 32.87
C LYS A 398 18.35 7.64 33.48
N LYS A 399 17.57 8.48 32.78
CA LYS A 399 17.13 9.77 33.31
C LYS A 399 16.28 9.60 34.58
N ARG A 400 15.36 8.62 34.61
CA ARG A 400 14.56 8.31 35.81
C ARG A 400 15.41 7.79 36.95
N GLU A 401 16.30 6.83 36.69
CA GLU A 401 17.24 6.28 37.68
C GLU A 401 18.15 7.38 38.27
N ALA A 402 18.58 8.36 37.46
CA ALA A 402 19.36 9.50 37.95
C ALA A 402 18.53 10.43 38.85
N LEU A 403 17.28 10.72 38.48
CA LEU A 403 16.38 11.55 39.28
C LEU A 403 16.03 10.89 40.63
N GLU A 404 15.83 9.57 40.65
CA GLU A 404 15.61 8.80 41.90
C GLU A 404 16.79 8.89 42.86
N LYS A 405 18.02 9.01 42.36
CA LYS A 405 19.22 9.20 43.21
C LYS A 405 19.36 10.61 43.77
N ILE A 406 18.82 11.62 43.06
CA ILE A 406 18.90 13.03 43.48
C ILE A 406 17.93 13.33 44.63
N GLY A 407 16.76 12.67 44.67
CA GLY A 407 15.75 12.89 45.73
C GLY A 407 16.32 12.76 47.16
N PRO A 408 16.90 11.60 47.54
CA PRO A 408 17.48 11.41 48.87
C PRO A 408 18.63 12.38 49.20
N LEU A 409 19.40 12.82 48.20
CA LEU A 409 20.48 13.79 48.40
C LEU A 409 19.94 15.18 48.70
N LYS A 410 18.83 15.57 48.07
CA LYS A 410 18.14 16.83 48.37
C LYS A 410 17.52 16.83 49.76
N ASP A 411 16.87 15.72 50.13
CA ASP A 411 16.27 15.55 51.47
C ASP A 411 17.35 15.60 52.57
N ALA A 412 18.47 14.89 52.35
CA ALA A 412 19.61 14.91 53.28
C ALA A 412 20.25 16.30 53.39
N TYR A 413 20.33 17.05 52.28
CA TYR A 413 20.84 18.42 52.27
C TYR A 413 19.92 19.38 53.06
N GLU A 414 18.61 19.29 52.87
CA GLU A 414 17.64 20.08 53.63
C GLU A 414 17.66 19.76 55.13
N GLU A 415 17.85 18.49 55.49
CA GLU A 415 18.03 18.08 56.90
C GLU A 415 19.32 18.66 57.48
N LEU A 416 20.42 18.65 56.71
CA LEU A 416 21.69 19.23 57.13
C LEU A 416 21.57 20.75 57.34
N GLN A 417 20.91 21.46 56.42
CA GLN A 417 20.68 22.90 56.55
C GLN A 417 19.87 23.25 57.81
N LYS A 418 18.84 22.45 58.15
CA LYS A 418 18.09 22.65 59.40
C LYS A 418 18.97 22.47 60.62
N LYS A 419 19.85 21.46 60.63
CA LYS A 419 20.81 21.23 61.73
C LYS A 419 21.80 22.38 61.87
N VAL A 420 22.36 22.86 60.76
CA VAL A 420 23.27 24.02 60.76
C VAL A 420 22.57 25.25 61.34
N LYS A 421 21.33 25.54 60.92
CA LYS A 421 20.57 26.69 61.43
C LYS A 421 20.29 26.61 62.93
N ILE A 422 20.04 25.42 63.46
CA ILE A 422 19.87 25.21 64.91
C ILE A 422 21.18 25.54 65.64
N ILE A 423 22.31 25.03 65.14
CA ILE A 423 23.63 25.26 65.74
C ILE A 423 24.03 26.74 65.65
N GLU A 424 23.72 27.42 64.55
CA GLU A 424 23.96 28.86 64.40
C GLU A 424 23.19 29.67 65.46
N ASN A 425 21.89 29.37 65.64
CA ASN A 425 21.07 30.02 66.66
C ASN A 425 21.58 29.73 68.09
N GLU A 426 22.00 28.50 68.38
CA GLU A 426 22.57 28.12 69.67
C GLU A 426 23.90 28.87 69.92
N ASN A 427 24.77 28.93 68.92
CA ASN A 427 26.02 29.67 68.98
C ASN A 427 25.80 31.17 69.19
N GLU A 428 24.82 31.76 68.52
CA GLU A 428 24.46 33.18 68.71
C GLU A 428 23.95 33.43 70.13
N THR A 429 23.13 32.51 70.66
CA THR A 429 22.65 32.57 72.05
C THR A 429 23.82 32.46 73.05
N LEU A 430 24.76 31.55 72.82
CA LEU A 430 25.96 31.39 73.65
C LEU A 430 26.88 32.61 73.57
N ARG A 431 27.05 33.22 72.39
CA ARG A 431 27.80 34.46 72.22
C ARG A 431 27.17 35.61 73.00
N GLN A 432 25.84 35.72 72.95
CA GLN A 432 25.09 36.71 73.71
C GLN A 432 25.31 36.52 75.22
N LEU A 433 25.17 35.28 75.70
CA LEU A 433 25.43 34.93 77.11
C LEU A 433 26.87 35.21 77.53
N LEU A 434 27.88 34.86 76.72
CA LEU A 434 29.28 35.19 77.00
C LEU A 434 29.48 36.71 77.08
N THR A 435 28.88 37.45 76.16
CA THR A 435 28.96 38.91 76.13
C THR A 435 28.35 39.52 77.40
N ASP A 436 27.22 38.99 77.87
CA ASP A 436 26.56 39.44 79.08
C ASP A 436 27.38 39.09 80.34
N VAL A 437 28.04 37.94 80.37
CA VAL A 437 28.98 37.56 81.45
C VAL A 437 30.16 38.52 81.51
N PHE A 438 30.76 38.88 80.37
CA PHE A 438 31.88 39.84 80.34
C PHE A 438 31.45 41.27 80.69
N LYS A 439 30.17 41.63 80.50
CA LYS A 439 29.59 42.91 80.93
C LYS A 439 29.21 42.93 82.41
N HIS A 440 29.25 41.80 83.11
CA HIS A 440 28.89 41.73 84.53
C HIS A 440 29.89 42.52 85.38
N PRO A 441 29.43 43.36 86.33
CA PRO A 441 30.28 44.30 87.07
C PRO A 441 31.41 43.68 87.90
N THR A 442 31.31 42.39 88.23
CA THR A 442 32.35 41.63 88.95
C THR A 442 33.45 41.10 88.02
N VAL A 443 33.14 40.88 86.74
CA VAL A 443 34.07 40.33 85.74
C VAL A 443 34.74 41.46 84.98
N SER A 444 34.04 42.56 84.71
CA SER A 444 34.58 43.76 84.06
C SER A 444 35.62 44.52 84.89
N GLN A 445 35.81 44.13 86.15
CA GLN A 445 36.87 44.61 87.05
C GLN A 445 38.18 43.81 86.93
N LEU A 446 38.19 42.68 86.21
CA LEU A 446 39.42 41.96 85.90
C LEU A 446 40.27 42.77 84.91
N SER A 447 41.61 42.65 85.00
CA SER A 447 42.55 43.45 84.20
C SER A 447 42.19 43.47 82.70
N PRO A 448 42.21 44.65 82.05
CA PRO A 448 41.96 44.79 80.60
C PRO A 448 42.83 43.86 79.74
N GLU A 449 44.05 43.55 80.19
CA GLU A 449 44.99 42.64 79.52
C GLU A 449 44.46 41.20 79.35
N PHE A 450 43.48 40.78 80.18
CA PHE A 450 42.86 39.47 80.08
C PHE A 450 41.53 39.47 79.31
N ILE A 451 40.76 40.55 79.36
CA ILE A 451 39.39 40.60 78.79
C ILE A 451 39.41 41.01 77.31
N GLU A 452 40.28 41.93 76.92
CA GLU A 452 40.30 42.50 75.57
C GLU A 452 40.61 41.48 74.46
N PRO A 453 41.57 40.54 74.64
CA PRO A 453 41.83 39.49 73.64
C PRO A 453 40.65 38.53 73.46
N LEU A 454 39.94 38.18 74.55
CA LEU A 454 38.81 37.26 74.52
C LEU A 454 37.58 37.89 73.84
N THR A 455 37.37 39.18 74.05
CA THR A 455 36.25 39.92 73.44
C THR A 455 36.45 40.12 71.94
N LYS A 456 37.70 40.34 71.48
CA LYS A 456 38.03 40.38 70.05
C LYS A 456 37.77 39.07 69.33
N VAL A 457 38.12 37.92 69.93
CA VAL A 457 37.85 36.59 69.34
C VAL A 457 36.35 36.34 69.11
N ILE A 458 35.49 36.88 69.98
CA ILE A 458 34.04 36.78 69.86
C ILE A 458 33.50 37.70 68.76
N GLN A 459 34.15 38.85 68.51
CA GLN A 459 33.74 39.82 67.49
C GLN A 459 34.29 39.51 66.08
N ASP A 460 35.48 38.91 65.97
CA ASP A 460 36.18 38.64 64.69
C ASP A 460 35.67 37.39 63.93
N THR A 461 34.56 36.78 64.38
CA THR A 461 33.94 35.66 63.65
C THR A 461 32.68 36.14 62.95
N ASP A 462 32.87 36.82 61.83
CA ASP A 462 31.81 37.15 60.88
C ASP A 462 31.11 35.86 60.39
N PRO A 463 29.80 35.92 60.09
CA PRO A 463 29.09 34.80 59.47
C PRO A 463 29.74 34.51 58.11
N VAL A 464 30.19 33.27 57.93
CA VAL A 464 30.72 32.78 56.66
C VAL A 464 29.68 33.06 55.58
N GLN A 465 29.97 34.03 54.71
CA GLN A 465 29.14 34.30 53.54
C GLN A 465 29.08 33.03 52.70
N HIS A 466 27.94 32.33 52.75
CA HIS A 466 27.62 31.29 51.79
C HIS A 466 27.51 31.94 50.41
N SER A 467 28.61 31.91 49.66
CA SER A 467 28.62 32.16 48.23
C SER A 467 27.79 31.07 47.55
N SER A 468 26.52 31.38 47.29
CA SER A 468 25.66 30.59 46.44
C SER A 468 26.07 30.79 44.99
N SER A 469 27.05 30.01 44.53
CA SER A 469 27.36 29.86 43.11
C SER A 469 27.34 28.37 42.74
N TYR A 470 26.12 27.86 42.55
CA TYR A 470 25.90 26.69 41.70
C TYR A 470 24.71 26.99 40.77
N GLU A 471 25.04 27.58 39.61
CA GLU A 471 24.21 27.48 38.42
C GLU A 471 24.40 26.06 37.83
N CYS A 472 23.28 25.36 37.65
CA CYS A 472 23.10 24.27 36.68
C CYS A 472 21.66 24.27 36.20
#